data_AF-A0A7S0LNG0-F1
#
_entry.id   AF-A0A7S0LNG0-F1
#
_cell.length_a   1.000
_cell.length_b   1.000
_cell.length_c   1.000
_cell.angle_alpha   90.00
_cell.angle_beta   90.00
_cell.angle_gamma   90.00
#
_symmetry.space_group_name_H-M   'P 1'
#
loop_
_entity.id
_entity.type
_entity.pdbx_description
1 polymer ?
#
loop_
_entity_poly.entity_id
_entity_poly.type
_entity_poly.pdbx_seq_one_letter_code
_entity_poly.pdbx_strand_id
1 'polypeptide(L)'
;CRPQHLGMTPLSLAYMFPDSAPWGVQCVTSTGLCRVHAHLLFAARPRDPLLPVTGGCEYSLDGGEWSGGAPAVYETHVVPPENRSLVFTVNFDTIELSMPSTPPRPHRLCAAPWAITAEGDRGTLPPFCMTLNVSNATAVPRIFGSGGGGFSLSPQLLF
;
A
#
# COMPACT_ATOMS: atom_id res chain seq x y z
N CYS A 1 18.68 2.22 14.55
CA CYS A 1 17.46 2.14 15.37
C CYS A 1 17.64 1.03 16.40
N ARG A 2 17.64 1.33 17.71
CA ARG A 2 17.63 0.27 18.73
C ARG A 2 16.21 -0.31 18.82
N PRO A 3 16.01 -1.63 18.81
CA PRO A 3 14.71 -2.22 19.08
C PRO A 3 14.30 -1.84 20.50
N GLN A 4 13.23 -1.06 20.65
CA GLN A 4 12.59 -0.90 21.93
C GLN A 4 11.85 -2.20 22.23
N HIS A 5 12.17 -2.84 23.36
CA HIS A 5 11.40 -3.96 23.89
C HIS A 5 10.02 -3.46 24.31
N LEU A 6 9.09 -3.42 23.35
CA LEU A 6 7.67 -3.26 23.64
C LEU A 6 7.21 -4.54 24.34
N GLY A 7 6.53 -4.39 25.49
CA GLY A 7 5.94 -5.52 26.22
C GLY A 7 5.17 -6.42 25.28
N MET A 8 5.42 -7.73 25.37
CA MET A 8 4.91 -8.73 24.41
C MET A 8 3.38 -8.78 24.44
N THR A 9 2.74 -8.01 23.57
CA THR A 9 1.37 -8.29 23.12
C THR A 9 1.37 -9.60 22.34
N PRO A 10 0.26 -10.35 22.30
CA PRO A 10 0.20 -11.66 21.64
C PRO A 10 0.51 -11.60 20.14
N LEU A 11 0.35 -10.43 19.52
CA LEU A 11 0.87 -10.09 18.21
C LEU A 11 1.67 -8.79 18.31
N SER A 12 2.98 -8.84 18.05
CA SER A 12 3.81 -7.64 17.97
C SER A 12 4.09 -7.30 16.51
N LEU A 13 3.80 -6.07 16.09
CA LEU A 13 4.24 -5.58 14.78
C LEU A 13 5.54 -4.79 14.96
N ALA A 14 6.43 -4.91 13.99
CA ALA A 14 7.72 -4.24 14.01
C ALA A 14 8.06 -3.65 12.65
N TYR A 15 8.46 -2.38 12.68
CA TYR A 15 9.00 -1.58 11.57
C TYR A 15 8.08 -1.41 10.37
N MET A 16 8.18 -0.25 9.75
CA MET A 16 7.57 0.02 8.47
C MET A 16 8.61 0.76 7.64
N PHE A 17 8.91 0.24 6.46
CA PHE A 17 9.83 0.89 5.54
C PHE A 17 9.23 0.92 4.13
N PRO A 18 9.47 2.01 3.38
CA PRO A 18 9.27 1.97 1.96
C PRO A 18 10.28 0.99 1.35
N ASP A 19 9.83 0.10 0.48
CA ASP A 19 10.76 -0.67 -0.36
C ASP A 19 11.44 0.24 -1.38
N SER A 20 12.48 -0.25 -2.03
CA SER A 20 13.07 0.28 -3.26
C SER A 20 12.06 0.49 -4.40
N ALA A 21 10.85 -0.07 -4.30
CA ALA A 21 9.76 0.23 -5.23
C ALA A 21 9.40 1.72 -5.16
N PRO A 22 9.20 2.40 -6.30
CA PRO A 22 8.83 3.80 -6.30
C PRO A 22 7.53 4.01 -5.52
N TRP A 23 7.47 5.08 -4.74
CA TRP A 23 6.24 5.60 -4.16
C TRP A 23 5.98 6.99 -4.74
N GLY A 24 4.73 7.30 -5.01
CA GLY A 24 4.38 8.61 -5.55
C GLY A 24 2.99 8.71 -6.11
N VAL A 25 2.75 9.86 -6.73
CA VAL A 25 1.54 10.15 -7.47
C VAL A 25 1.89 10.27 -8.94
N GLN A 26 1.18 9.53 -9.77
CA GLN A 26 1.23 9.67 -11.22
C GLN A 26 -0.09 10.24 -11.69
N CYS A 27 -0.05 11.44 -12.28
CA CYS A 27 -1.23 12.12 -12.78
C CYS A 27 -1.22 12.19 -14.31
N VAL A 28 -2.31 11.80 -14.93
CA VAL A 28 -2.54 11.94 -16.37
C VAL A 28 -3.28 13.24 -16.62
N THR A 29 -2.55 14.26 -17.07
CA THR A 29 -3.06 15.63 -17.23
C THR A 29 -4.26 15.72 -18.17
N SER A 30 -4.29 14.90 -19.23
CA SER A 30 -5.39 14.90 -20.22
C SER A 30 -6.72 14.38 -19.67
N THR A 31 -6.68 13.52 -18.65
CA THR A 31 -7.88 12.91 -18.05
C THR A 31 -8.19 13.44 -16.66
N GLY A 32 -7.28 14.22 -16.07
CA GLY A 32 -7.33 14.63 -14.67
C GLY A 32 -6.93 13.53 -13.69
N LEU A 33 -7.09 12.25 -14.03
CA LEU A 33 -6.83 11.10 -13.15
C LEU A 33 -5.44 11.08 -12.50
N CYS A 34 -5.39 10.81 -11.20
CA CYS A 34 -4.16 10.58 -10.45
C CYS A 34 -4.21 9.19 -9.79
N ARG A 35 -3.07 8.50 -9.82
CA ARG A 35 -2.87 7.21 -9.17
C ARG A 35 -1.80 7.36 -8.10
N VAL A 36 -2.14 7.04 -6.86
CA VAL A 36 -1.18 6.98 -5.76
C VAL A 36 -0.72 5.54 -5.64
N HIS A 37 0.59 5.33 -5.70
CA HIS A 37 1.20 4.02 -5.49
C HIS A 37 2.21 4.10 -4.35
N ALA A 38 2.16 3.12 -3.45
CA ALA A 38 3.14 2.95 -2.39
C ALA A 38 3.28 1.46 -2.07
N HIS A 39 4.51 1.03 -1.79
CA HIS A 39 4.81 -0.33 -1.39
C HIS A 39 5.41 -0.30 0.01
N LEU A 40 4.67 -0.85 0.97
CA LEU A 40 4.97 -0.76 2.39
C LEU A 40 5.13 -2.14 2.97
N LEU A 41 6.25 -2.38 3.64
CA LEU A 41 6.50 -3.63 4.35
C LEU A 41 6.38 -3.40 5.84
N PHE A 42 5.77 -4.36 6.53
CA PHE A 42 5.82 -4.42 7.99
C PHE A 42 5.97 -5.87 8.46
N ALA A 43 6.63 -6.08 9.60
CA ALA A 43 6.71 -7.41 10.19
C ALA A 43 5.64 -7.60 11.26
N ALA A 44 5.06 -8.79 11.35
CA ALA A 44 4.28 -9.22 12.49
C ALA A 44 4.86 -10.51 13.08
N ARG A 45 4.83 -10.62 14.39
CA ARG A 45 5.34 -11.77 15.13
C ARG A 45 4.19 -12.33 15.98
N PRO A 46 3.42 -13.30 15.45
CA PRO A 46 2.41 -13.98 16.23
C PRO A 46 3.08 -14.82 17.33
N ARG A 47 2.33 -15.11 18.39
CA ARG A 47 2.78 -16.00 19.47
C ARG A 47 3.14 -17.40 18.94
N ASP A 48 2.34 -17.91 18.02
CA ASP A 48 2.59 -19.17 17.31
C ASP A 48 2.71 -18.88 15.80
N PRO A 49 3.89 -19.12 15.19
CA PRO A 49 4.13 -18.84 13.77
C PRO A 49 3.39 -19.79 12.82
N LEU A 50 2.74 -20.85 13.33
CA LEU A 50 1.93 -21.78 12.52
C LEU A 50 0.50 -21.28 12.29
N LEU A 51 0.06 -20.28 13.05
CA LEU A 51 -1.29 -19.73 12.95
C LEU A 51 -1.42 -18.85 11.71
N PRO A 52 -2.51 -18.97 10.93
CA PRO A 52 -2.78 -18.05 9.84
C PRO A 52 -2.83 -16.61 10.36
N VAL A 53 -2.11 -15.71 9.71
CA VAL A 53 -2.12 -14.28 10.01
C VAL A 53 -2.60 -13.52 8.79
N THR A 54 -3.61 -12.69 8.98
CA THR A 54 -4.08 -11.73 7.97
C THR A 54 -3.54 -10.36 8.30
N GLY A 55 -2.89 -9.73 7.33
CA GLY A 55 -2.41 -8.36 7.43
C GLY A 55 -3.26 -7.41 6.58
N GLY A 56 -3.25 -6.14 6.95
CA GLY A 56 -3.83 -5.08 6.15
C GLY A 56 -3.31 -3.73 6.60
N CYS A 57 -3.90 -2.68 6.03
CA CYS A 57 -3.53 -1.33 6.39
C CYS A 57 -4.66 -0.37 6.09
N GLU A 58 -4.81 0.64 6.93
CA GLU A 58 -5.62 1.82 6.64
C GLU A 58 -4.70 2.93 6.13
N TYR A 59 -5.19 3.82 5.30
CA TYR A 59 -4.41 4.95 4.81
C TYR A 59 -5.20 6.26 4.83
N SER A 60 -4.49 7.38 4.90
CA SER A 60 -5.02 8.73 4.79
C SER A 60 -4.12 9.55 3.86
N LEU A 61 -4.75 10.30 2.95
CA LEU A 61 -4.07 11.22 2.05
C LEU A 61 -4.25 12.65 2.56
N ASP A 62 -3.14 13.37 2.70
CA ASP A 62 -3.08 14.76 3.19
C ASP A 62 -3.84 15.02 4.51
N GLY A 63 -3.99 13.98 5.35
CA GLY A 63 -4.71 14.08 6.62
C GLY A 63 -6.24 14.03 6.48
N GLY A 64 -6.76 13.61 5.33
CA GLY A 64 -8.18 13.30 5.13
C GLY A 64 -8.64 12.03 5.85
N GLU A 65 -9.85 11.59 5.53
CA GLU A 65 -10.46 10.39 6.11
C GLU A 65 -9.62 9.13 5.90
N TRP A 66 -9.61 8.26 6.90
CA TRP A 66 -8.94 6.98 6.81
C TRP A 66 -9.77 6.01 5.96
N SER A 67 -9.13 5.45 4.94
CA SER A 67 -9.72 4.47 4.04
C SER A 67 -9.03 3.13 4.19
N GLY A 68 -9.78 2.04 4.02
CA GLY A 68 -9.21 0.70 3.96
C GLY A 68 -8.34 0.56 2.72
N GLY A 69 -7.06 0.21 2.91
CA GLY A 69 -6.18 -0.17 1.81
C GLY A 69 -6.62 -1.47 1.15
N ALA A 70 -6.03 -1.78 0.00
CA ALA A 70 -6.15 -3.11 -0.58
C ALA A 70 -5.67 -4.17 0.44
N PRO A 71 -6.22 -5.40 0.40
CA PRO A 71 -5.71 -6.49 1.23
C PRO A 71 -4.20 -6.65 1.04
N ALA A 72 -3.45 -6.80 2.13
CA ALA A 72 -2.01 -7.05 2.05
C ALA A 72 -1.77 -8.35 1.27
N VAL A 73 -0.86 -8.31 0.28
CA VAL A 73 -0.40 -9.54 -0.36
C VAL A 73 0.70 -10.09 0.53
N TYR A 74 0.40 -11.21 1.18
CA TYR A 74 1.31 -11.85 2.11
C TYR A 74 2.50 -12.46 1.39
N GLU A 75 3.72 -12.13 1.83
CA GLU A 75 4.95 -12.78 1.38
C GLU A 75 5.74 -13.27 2.61
N THR A 76 5.71 -14.59 2.86
CA THR A 76 6.44 -15.18 4.00
C THR A 76 7.94 -15.12 3.77
N HIS A 77 8.61 -14.16 4.40
CA HIS A 77 10.06 -14.21 4.58
C HIS A 77 10.37 -14.70 5.99
N VAL A 78 10.95 -15.89 6.11
CA VAL A 78 11.60 -16.31 7.36
C VAL A 78 12.95 -15.62 7.41
N VAL A 79 13.08 -14.56 8.20
CA VAL A 79 14.33 -13.78 8.32
C VAL A 79 15.19 -14.36 9.46
N PRO A 80 16.35 -15.00 9.19
CA PRO A 80 17.30 -15.38 10.23
C PRO A 80 17.98 -14.14 10.83
N PRO A 81 18.43 -14.15 12.11
CA PRO A 81 18.44 -15.27 13.06
C PRO A 81 17.14 -15.39 13.88
N GLU A 82 16.21 -14.45 13.69
CA GLU A 82 14.98 -14.31 14.45
C GLU A 82 13.86 -15.09 13.75
N ASN A 83 13.93 -16.43 13.78
CA ASN A 83 13.06 -17.41 13.11
C ASN A 83 11.53 -17.34 13.42
N ARG A 84 10.97 -16.17 13.73
CA ARG A 84 9.56 -16.00 14.13
C ARG A 84 8.89 -14.74 13.59
N SER A 85 9.57 -13.98 12.75
CA SER A 85 8.96 -12.79 12.13
C SER A 85 8.34 -13.17 10.80
N LEU A 86 7.07 -12.81 10.60
CA LEU A 86 6.39 -12.87 9.32
C LEU A 86 6.46 -11.47 8.70
N VAL A 87 6.93 -11.37 7.47
CA VAL A 87 6.94 -10.10 6.73
C VAL A 87 5.63 -10.00 5.95
N PHE A 88 5.02 -8.82 5.96
CA PHE A 88 3.82 -8.51 5.21
C PHE A 88 4.15 -7.41 4.22
N THR A 89 3.65 -7.59 3.00
CA THR A 89 3.76 -6.64 1.91
C THR A 89 2.38 -6.04 1.67
N VAL A 90 2.26 -4.73 1.82
CA VAL A 90 1.04 -3.98 1.48
C VAL A 90 1.33 -3.12 0.28
N ASN A 91 0.64 -3.43 -0.82
CA ASN A 91 0.64 -2.59 -1.99
C ASN A 91 -0.59 -1.69 -1.93
N PHE A 92 -0.34 -0.38 -1.98
CA PHE A 92 -1.38 0.61 -2.16
C PHE A 92 -1.42 0.97 -3.63
N ASP A 93 -2.58 0.76 -4.21
CA ASP A 93 -2.90 1.21 -5.54
C ASP A 93 -4.30 1.82 -5.50
N THR A 94 -4.36 3.13 -5.26
CA THR A 94 -5.62 3.86 -5.28
C THR A 94 -5.65 4.79 -6.48
N ILE A 95 -6.72 4.68 -7.25
CA ILE A 95 -7.05 5.60 -8.32
C ILE A 95 -8.01 6.62 -7.72
N GLU A 96 -7.51 7.83 -7.49
CA GLU A 96 -8.38 8.92 -7.11
C GLU A 96 -8.92 9.60 -8.37
N LEU A 97 -10.25 9.62 -8.50
CA LEU A 97 -10.94 10.39 -9.52
C LEU A 97 -10.80 11.87 -9.19
N SER A 98 -9.75 12.44 -9.74
CA SER A 98 -9.50 13.85 -9.78
C SER A 98 -10.54 14.55 -10.67
N MET A 99 -11.45 15.31 -10.04
CA MET A 99 -12.44 16.16 -10.71
C MET A 99 -11.79 17.23 -11.63
N PRO A 100 -12.52 17.76 -12.65
CA PRO A 100 -11.92 18.14 -13.94
C PRO A 100 -11.14 19.48 -14.02
N SER A 101 -10.71 20.10 -12.94
CA SER A 101 -10.04 21.43 -13.05
C SER A 101 -8.94 21.66 -12.02
N THR A 102 -7.95 20.77 -11.96
CA THR A 102 -6.82 20.73 -10.99
C THR A 102 -7.25 20.44 -9.54
N PRO A 103 -7.48 19.17 -9.20
CA PRO A 103 -7.54 18.78 -7.80
C PRO A 103 -6.16 18.93 -7.14
N PRO A 104 -6.12 19.20 -5.83
CA PRO A 104 -4.90 19.11 -5.06
C PRO A 104 -4.34 17.69 -5.24
N ARG A 105 -3.12 17.61 -5.76
CA ARG A 105 -2.41 16.33 -5.91
C ARG A 105 -1.98 15.90 -4.52
N PRO A 106 -2.27 14.68 -4.08
CA PRO A 106 -1.92 14.28 -2.72
C PRO A 106 -0.41 14.40 -2.52
N HIS A 107 -0.02 15.09 -1.44
CA HIS A 107 1.38 15.37 -1.14
C HIS A 107 1.92 14.46 -0.04
N ARG A 108 1.03 13.87 0.76
CA ARG A 108 1.36 13.04 1.90
C ARG A 108 0.46 11.81 1.94
N LEU A 109 1.08 10.66 2.11
CA LEU A 109 0.41 9.41 2.43
C LEU A 109 0.78 9.03 3.86
N CYS A 110 -0.23 8.81 4.70
CA CYS A 110 -0.08 8.15 5.98
C CYS A 110 -0.70 6.76 5.90
N ALA A 111 -0.05 5.75 6.48
CA ALA A 111 -0.58 4.40 6.54
C ALA A 111 -0.44 3.82 7.95
N ALA A 112 -1.42 3.07 8.39
CA ALA A 112 -1.51 2.44 9.71
C ALA A 112 -1.67 0.92 9.54
N PRO A 113 -0.56 0.16 9.55
CA PRO A 113 -0.60 -1.29 9.42
C PRO A 113 -1.28 -1.98 10.59
N TRP A 114 -1.95 -3.08 10.29
CA TRP A 114 -2.51 -3.99 11.28
C TRP A 114 -2.33 -5.44 10.84
N ALA A 115 -2.33 -6.34 11.82
CA ALA A 115 -2.42 -7.77 11.58
C ALA A 115 -3.33 -8.43 12.61
N ILE A 116 -3.93 -9.56 12.23
CA ILE A 116 -4.81 -10.37 13.08
C ILE A 116 -4.55 -11.86 12.84
N THR A 117 -4.49 -12.65 13.91
CA THR A 117 -4.41 -14.13 13.80
C THR A 117 -5.80 -14.75 13.67
N ALA A 118 -5.89 -16.04 13.32
CA ALA A 118 -7.15 -16.78 13.26
C ALA A 118 -7.92 -16.82 14.60
N GLU A 119 -7.21 -16.63 15.71
CA GLU A 119 -7.71 -16.64 17.09
C GLU A 119 -8.17 -15.25 17.54
N GLY A 120 -7.94 -14.22 16.72
CA GLY A 120 -8.35 -12.84 16.99
C GLY A 120 -7.28 -11.98 17.67
N ASP A 121 -6.05 -12.46 17.82
CA ASP A 121 -4.96 -11.64 18.35
C ASP A 121 -4.64 -10.53 17.35
N ARG A 122 -4.92 -9.27 17.73
CA ARG A 122 -4.71 -8.10 16.88
C ARG A 122 -3.49 -7.30 17.32
N GLY A 123 -2.71 -6.85 16.35
CA GLY A 123 -1.61 -5.91 16.53
C GLY A 123 -1.70 -4.78 15.53
N THR A 124 -1.27 -3.59 15.94
CA THR A 124 -1.28 -2.36 15.12
C THR A 124 0.05 -1.62 15.26
N LEU A 125 0.46 -0.91 14.21
CA LEU A 125 1.55 0.06 14.29
C LEU A 125 1.00 1.49 14.33
N PRO A 126 1.71 2.43 14.98
CA PRO A 126 1.43 3.85 14.80
C PRO A 126 1.47 4.23 13.32
N PRO A 127 0.67 5.22 12.88
CA PRO A 127 0.74 5.75 11.52
C PRO A 127 2.16 6.12 11.09
N PHE A 128 2.58 5.63 9.93
CA PHE A 128 3.78 6.07 9.24
C PHE A 128 3.38 6.99 8.09
N CYS A 129 3.98 8.16 8.00
CA CYS A 129 3.68 9.13 6.96
C CYS A 129 4.89 9.40 6.08
N MET A 130 4.66 9.50 4.78
CA MET A 130 5.67 9.84 3.77
C MET A 130 5.18 10.94 2.85
N THR A 131 6.13 11.73 2.35
CA THR A 131 5.89 12.69 1.27
C THR A 131 5.85 11.95 -0.06
N LEU A 132 4.84 12.23 -0.86
CA LEU A 132 4.66 11.64 -2.18
C LEU A 132 5.39 12.48 -3.24
N ASN A 133 6.16 11.80 -4.08
CA ASN A 133 6.73 12.41 -5.28
C ASN A 133 5.66 12.49 -6.37
N VAL A 134 5.37 13.70 -6.82
CA VAL A 134 4.34 13.94 -7.82
C VAL A 134 5.00 14.01 -9.20
N SER A 135 4.51 13.17 -10.11
CA SER A 135 4.97 13.13 -11.50
C SER A 135 3.79 13.21 -12.46
N ASN A 136 4.01 13.87 -13.60
CA ASN A 136 3.03 13.92 -14.67
C ASN A 136 3.32 12.75 -15.63
N ALA A 137 2.29 11.96 -15.91
CA ALA A 137 2.31 10.90 -16.92
C ALA A 137 1.59 11.39 -18.18
N THR A 138 2.13 11.02 -19.34
CA THR A 138 1.43 11.22 -20.61
C THR A 138 0.59 9.99 -20.90
N ALA A 139 -0.72 10.16 -21.13
CA ALA A 139 -1.55 9.06 -21.60
C ALA A 139 -1.01 8.58 -22.95
N VAL A 140 -0.52 7.34 -23.01
CA VAL A 140 -0.17 6.71 -24.28
C VAL A 140 -1.38 5.94 -24.77
N PRO A 141 -2.00 6.32 -25.91
CA PRO A 141 -3.08 5.54 -26.49
C PRO A 141 -2.56 4.14 -26.79
N ARG A 142 -3.18 3.09 -26.22
CA ARG A 142 -2.92 1.74 -26.71
C ARG A 142 -3.62 1.56 -28.04
N ILE A 143 -2.82 1.37 -29.09
CA ILE A 143 -3.32 0.81 -30.34
C ILE A 143 -3.56 -0.67 -30.04
N PHE A 144 -4.78 -1.02 -29.64
CA PHE A 144 -5.20 -2.41 -29.67
C PHE A 144 -5.24 -2.82 -31.15
N GLY A 145 -4.40 -3.77 -31.53
CA GLY A 145 -4.39 -4.31 -32.88
C GLY A 145 -5.80 -4.74 -33.27
N SER A 146 -6.33 -4.10 -34.30
CA SER A 146 -7.62 -4.37 -34.92
C SER A 146 -7.64 -5.79 -35.51
N GLY A 147 -7.94 -6.80 -34.69
CA GLY A 147 -8.67 -7.98 -35.15
C GLY A 147 -10.15 -7.62 -35.16
N GLY A 148 -10.75 -7.48 -36.34
CA GLY A 148 -12.05 -6.85 -36.55
C GLY A 148 -13.19 -7.35 -35.66
N GLY A 149 -13.87 -6.43 -35.00
CA GLY A 149 -15.11 -6.69 -34.25
C GLY A 149 -15.35 -5.66 -33.15
N GLY A 150 -15.89 -4.48 -33.50
CA GLY A 150 -16.52 -3.51 -32.59
C GLY A 150 -15.77 -3.15 -31.31
N PHE A 151 -14.91 -2.12 -31.34
CA PHE A 151 -14.17 -1.67 -30.15
C PHE A 151 -14.90 -0.58 -29.35
N SER A 152 -15.06 -0.83 -28.05
CA SER A 152 -15.25 0.19 -27.03
C SER A 152 -13.88 0.66 -26.55
N LEU A 153 -13.60 1.96 -26.65
CA LEU A 153 -12.39 2.58 -26.13
C LEU A 153 -12.56 2.83 -24.62
N SER A 154 -12.22 1.85 -23.79
CA SER A 154 -12.00 2.12 -22.36
C SER A 154 -10.52 2.41 -22.14
N PRO A 155 -10.15 3.63 -21.70
CA PRO A 155 -8.77 3.93 -21.35
C PRO A 155 -8.36 3.06 -20.16
N GLN A 156 -7.41 2.15 -20.37
CA GLN A 156 -6.73 1.46 -19.29
C GLN A 156 -5.40 2.16 -19.02
N LEU A 157 -5.22 2.64 -17.79
CA LEU A 157 -3.95 3.15 -17.31
C LEU A 157 -3.02 1.95 -17.06
N LEU A 158 -1.96 1.81 -17.84
CA LEU A 158 -0.93 0.81 -17.57
C LEU A 158 0.35 1.46 -17.13
N PHE A 159 0.88 0.93 -16.03
CA PHE A 159 2.13 1.28 -15.39
C PHE A 159 2.96 0.01 -15.28
#